data_AF-A0A2E7E744-F1
#
_entry.id   AF-A0A2E7E744-F1
#
_cell.length_a   1.000
_cell.length_b   1.000
_cell.length_c   1.000
_cell.angle_alpha   90.00
_cell.angle_beta   90.00
_cell.angle_gamma   90.00
#
_symmetry.space_group_name_H-M   'P 1'
#
loop_
_entity.id
_entity.type
_entity.pdbx_description
1 polymer ?
#
loop_
_entity_poly.entity_id
_entity_poly.type
_entity_poly.pdbx_seq_one_letter_code
_entity_poly.pdbx_strand_id
1 'polypeptide(L)'
;MLRIFLPLYLILFFYVLLYDPLTELVLYAVAEEEVMEDAIGDFQGAFYLIEEVLKNSDETAWPEHLENMSAPNIPIRVVTEDELALSESGKETLDRNEILVVDVAEGVLVKRLEGTRWIIHVGPVETVESLTQVFVMVMLGGTLLLMLLVLLWAFTVQRRIAHLSRVTRHFGQGDLSVRASVAGRLKVGRLNDDFNRMAVHIQNLIESHKHLTNAVSHELRTPISRIRFELDFAQTLEDPADLHASFDSIAEDTQELEKMVEELLSYAKFERATLELALEEQPLASWLSQWHHSFLQQQERLLREHSKDKQLNIELLLPEQDRAVPLNSDAMSRALDNLVLNAARYAHAHVRIQLLWISEGGQSRPCIRVEDDGPGVPENYWKTLFDPFVRADKSRNRGTGGFGLGLAIVAQIARRHNGEATIGKSTLGGACFSVCWKG
;
A
#
# COMPACT_ATOMS: atom_id res chain seq x y z
N MET A 1 -6.90 4.76 3.88
CA MET A 1 -7.17 6.11 4.41
C MET A 1 -7.79 6.06 5.81
N LEU A 2 -8.93 5.36 6.01
CA LEU A 2 -9.67 5.34 7.29
C LEU A 2 -8.81 5.08 8.56
N ARG A 3 -7.85 4.14 8.50
CA ARG A 3 -6.98 3.81 9.65
C ARG A 3 -6.08 4.95 10.14
N ILE A 4 -5.78 5.94 9.29
CA ILE A 4 -4.92 7.09 9.67
C ILE A 4 -5.74 8.12 10.46
N PHE A 5 -7.02 8.27 10.11
CA PHE A 5 -7.94 9.20 10.75
C PHE A 5 -8.69 8.60 11.94
N LEU A 6 -8.62 7.28 12.15
CA LEU A 6 -9.25 6.60 13.28
C LEU A 6 -8.93 7.26 14.65
N PRO A 7 -7.68 7.63 14.98
CA PRO A 7 -7.41 8.32 16.24
C PRO A 7 -8.09 9.69 16.34
N LEU A 8 -8.16 10.44 15.23
CA LEU A 8 -8.87 11.72 15.20
C LEU A 8 -10.36 11.52 15.44
N TYR A 9 -10.98 10.54 14.76
CA TYR A 9 -12.40 10.23 14.96
C TYR A 9 -12.69 9.76 16.38
N LEU A 10 -11.79 8.98 16.98
CA LEU A 10 -11.94 8.58 18.39
C LEU A 10 -11.80 9.78 19.33
N ILE A 11 -10.82 10.67 19.11
CA ILE A 11 -10.68 11.90 19.91
C ILE A 11 -11.97 12.74 19.83
N LEU A 12 -12.48 12.97 18.62
CA LEU A 12 -13.72 13.74 18.42
C LEU A 12 -14.95 13.03 19.01
N PHE A 13 -15.05 11.71 18.83
CA PHE A 13 -16.16 10.92 19.36
C PHE A 13 -16.18 10.94 20.89
N PHE A 14 -15.05 10.64 21.54
CA PHE A 14 -14.96 10.67 22.99
C PHE A 14 -15.12 12.08 23.55
N TYR A 15 -14.64 13.10 22.85
CA TYR A 15 -14.92 14.48 23.22
C TYR A 15 -16.43 14.73 23.21
N VAL A 16 -17.12 14.52 22.09
CA VAL A 16 -18.57 14.77 22.01
C VAL A 16 -19.37 13.92 23.01
N LEU A 17 -18.99 12.65 23.21
CA LEU A 17 -19.69 11.74 24.11
C LEU A 17 -19.50 12.09 25.59
N LEU A 18 -18.31 12.51 25.99
CA LEU A 18 -17.96 12.73 27.39
C LEU A 18 -18.05 14.19 27.81
N TYR A 19 -18.06 15.13 26.88
CA TYR A 19 -17.99 16.55 27.20
C TYR A 19 -19.12 17.03 28.09
N ASP A 20 -20.37 16.73 27.70
CA ASP A 20 -21.57 17.15 28.42
C ASP A 20 -21.65 16.52 29.83
N PRO A 21 -21.62 15.18 30.01
CA PRO A 21 -21.72 14.58 31.34
C PRO A 21 -20.53 14.91 32.24
N LEU A 22 -19.33 15.11 31.68
CA LEU A 22 -18.16 15.50 32.46
C LEU A 22 -18.26 16.96 32.92
N THR A 23 -18.79 17.85 32.07
CA THR A 23 -19.02 19.25 32.43
C THR A 23 -20.08 19.36 33.52
N GLU A 24 -21.18 18.61 33.41
CA GLU A 24 -22.23 18.56 34.43
C GLU A 24 -21.71 18.02 35.77
N LEU A 25 -20.93 16.93 35.73
CA LEU A 25 -20.30 16.35 36.93
C LEU A 25 -19.35 17.33 37.62
N VAL A 26 -18.49 18.01 36.86
CA VAL A 26 -17.55 19.00 37.41
C VAL A 26 -18.29 20.22 37.94
N LEU A 27 -19.32 20.69 37.22
CA LEU A 27 -20.12 21.81 37.66
C LEU A 27 -20.80 21.49 38.98
N TYR A 28 -21.45 20.33 39.12
CA TYR A 28 -22.09 19.91 40.37
C TYR A 28 -21.08 19.84 41.54
N ALA A 29 -19.91 19.24 41.31
CA ALA A 29 -18.89 19.09 42.34
C ALA A 29 -18.27 20.42 42.82
N VAL A 30 -18.11 21.41 41.93
CA VAL A 30 -17.54 22.73 42.28
C VAL A 30 -18.61 23.69 42.80
N ALA A 31 -19.80 23.65 42.19
CA ALA A 31 -20.95 24.46 42.57
C ALA A 31 -21.34 24.30 44.04
N GLU A 32 -21.42 23.06 44.51
CA GLU A 32 -21.97 22.76 45.85
C GLU A 32 -21.11 23.35 46.97
N GLU A 33 -19.79 23.33 46.83
CA GLU A 33 -18.85 23.82 47.85
C GLU A 33 -18.72 25.35 47.83
N GLU A 34 -18.53 25.95 46.64
CA GLU A 34 -18.31 27.40 46.49
C GLU A 34 -19.60 28.20 46.75
N VAL A 35 -20.76 27.71 46.28
CA VAL A 35 -22.06 28.36 46.54
C VAL A 35 -22.42 28.30 48.02
N MET A 36 -22.11 27.20 48.71
CA MET A 36 -22.40 27.06 50.14
C MET A 36 -21.58 28.04 50.99
N GLU A 37 -20.28 28.18 50.73
CA GLU A 37 -19.43 29.14 51.44
C GLU A 37 -19.83 30.60 51.18
N ASP A 38 -20.06 30.96 49.91
CA ASP A 38 -20.49 32.31 49.54
C ASP A 38 -21.86 32.67 50.14
N ALA A 39 -22.83 31.75 50.07
CA ALA A 39 -24.18 31.97 50.62
C ALA A 39 -24.15 32.12 52.15
N ILE A 40 -23.32 31.33 52.85
CA ILE A 40 -23.14 31.50 54.29
C ILE A 40 -22.53 32.90 54.58
N GLY A 41 -21.51 33.31 53.83
CA GLY A 41 -20.85 34.61 53.98
C GLY A 41 -21.80 35.80 53.78
N ASP A 42 -22.61 35.78 52.72
CA ASP A 42 -23.54 36.86 52.38
C ASP A 42 -24.66 37.02 53.42
N PHE A 43 -25.13 35.92 54.01
CA PHE A 43 -26.25 35.93 54.96
C PHE A 43 -25.82 36.01 56.44
N GLN A 44 -24.52 35.90 56.77
CA GLN A 44 -24.03 36.02 58.15
C GLN A 44 -24.53 37.29 58.85
N GLY A 45 -24.44 38.44 58.17
CA GLY A 45 -24.92 39.72 58.71
C GLY A 45 -26.44 39.76 58.86
N ALA A 46 -27.18 39.17 57.92
CA ALA A 46 -28.64 39.10 57.97
C ALA A 46 -29.11 38.23 59.14
N PHE A 47 -28.54 37.03 59.31
CA PHE A 47 -28.85 36.17 60.45
C PHE A 47 -28.54 36.85 61.78
N TYR A 48 -27.42 37.57 61.89
CA TYR A 48 -27.11 38.34 63.10
C TYR A 48 -28.18 39.41 63.42
N LEU A 49 -28.62 40.17 62.43
CA LEU A 49 -29.65 41.20 62.61
C LEU A 49 -31.02 40.60 62.96
N ILE A 50 -31.39 39.49 62.33
CA ILE A 50 -32.64 38.77 62.63
C ILE A 50 -32.59 38.25 64.07
N GLU A 51 -31.50 37.59 64.47
CA GLU A 51 -31.31 37.12 65.84
C GLU A 51 -31.38 38.26 66.86
N GLU A 52 -30.75 39.39 66.60
CA GLU A 52 -30.76 40.55 67.50
C GLU A 52 -32.17 41.13 67.68
N VAL A 53 -32.99 41.19 66.62
CA VAL A 53 -34.37 41.67 66.73
C VAL A 53 -35.27 40.65 67.43
N LEU A 54 -35.11 39.36 67.13
CA LEU A 54 -35.90 38.31 67.78
C LEU A 54 -35.56 38.16 69.27
N LYS A 55 -34.27 38.29 69.66
CA LYS A 55 -33.84 38.28 71.07
C LYS A 55 -34.41 39.46 71.87
N ASN A 56 -34.62 40.61 71.23
CA ASN A 56 -35.11 41.83 71.86
C ASN A 56 -36.65 42.03 71.74
N SER A 57 -37.40 41.02 71.26
CA SER A 57 -38.85 41.07 71.09
C SER A 57 -39.56 39.84 71.68
N ASP A 58 -40.81 40.00 72.11
CA ASP A 58 -41.61 38.89 72.62
C ASP A 58 -41.95 37.89 71.51
N GLU A 59 -41.99 36.59 71.84
CA GLU A 59 -42.25 35.50 70.86
C GLU A 59 -43.55 35.70 70.06
N THR A 60 -44.56 36.37 70.64
CA THR A 60 -45.83 36.65 69.98
C THR A 60 -45.74 37.70 68.86
N ALA A 61 -44.69 38.52 68.86
CA ALA A 61 -44.44 39.57 67.87
C ALA A 61 -43.50 39.12 66.73
N TRP A 62 -42.89 37.93 66.85
CA TRP A 62 -41.94 37.42 65.86
C TRP A 62 -42.51 37.29 64.44
N PRO A 63 -43.74 36.78 64.22
CA PRO A 63 -44.29 36.69 62.86
C PRO A 63 -44.38 38.05 62.16
N GLU A 64 -44.79 39.09 62.88
CA GLU A 64 -44.91 40.45 62.34
C GLU A 64 -43.52 41.06 62.04
N HIS A 65 -42.54 40.86 62.92
CA HIS A 65 -41.17 41.32 62.68
C HIS A 65 -40.53 40.64 61.47
N LEU A 66 -40.74 39.33 61.30
CA LEU A 66 -40.17 38.57 60.19
C LEU A 66 -40.89 38.85 58.87
N GLU A 67 -42.20 39.06 58.87
CA GLU A 67 -42.93 39.49 57.68
C GLU A 67 -42.45 40.86 57.19
N ASN A 68 -42.18 41.79 58.11
CA ASN A 68 -41.63 43.11 57.79
C ASN A 68 -40.18 43.08 57.29
N MET A 69 -39.39 42.07 57.68
CA MET A 69 -38.02 41.86 57.19
C MET A 69 -37.95 41.00 55.93
N SER A 70 -39.02 40.25 55.64
CA SER A 70 -39.09 39.38 54.46
C SER A 70 -39.22 40.20 53.19
N ALA A 71 -38.51 39.78 52.14
CA ALA A 71 -38.68 40.28 50.79
C ALA A 71 -39.29 39.20 49.89
N PRO A 72 -39.95 39.55 48.77
CA PRO A 72 -40.53 38.56 47.85
C PRO A 72 -39.53 37.50 47.33
N ASN A 73 -38.24 37.85 47.30
CA ASN A 73 -37.12 37.01 46.86
C ASN A 73 -36.26 36.48 48.01
N ILE A 74 -36.60 36.80 49.26
CA ILE A 74 -35.91 36.33 50.48
C ILE A 74 -36.98 36.21 51.59
N PRO A 75 -37.82 35.18 51.57
CA PRO A 75 -38.80 34.98 52.63
C PRO A 75 -38.12 34.48 53.90
N ILE A 76 -38.51 35.04 55.05
CA ILE A 76 -37.94 34.74 56.36
C ILE A 76 -39.05 34.24 57.28
N ARG A 77 -38.82 33.09 57.93
CA ARG A 77 -39.75 32.50 58.91
C ARG A 77 -39.00 31.80 60.03
N VAL A 78 -39.69 31.54 61.14
CA VAL A 78 -39.19 30.62 62.16
C VAL A 78 -39.87 29.28 61.99
N VAL A 79 -39.09 28.21 62.06
CA VAL A 79 -39.57 26.82 62.03
C VAL A 79 -38.98 26.06 63.21
N THR A 80 -39.54 24.89 63.51
CA THR A 80 -38.97 23.95 64.47
C THR A 80 -38.17 22.86 63.78
N GLU A 81 -37.32 22.16 64.54
CA GLU A 81 -36.52 21.06 64.01
C GLU A 81 -37.38 19.93 63.40
N ASP A 82 -38.58 19.69 63.94
CA ASP A 82 -39.51 18.67 63.43
C ASP A 82 -40.08 19.01 62.03
N GLU A 83 -40.08 20.29 61.65
CA GLU A 83 -40.53 20.76 60.33
C GLU A 83 -39.42 20.65 59.27
N LEU A 84 -38.17 20.47 59.69
CA LEU A 84 -37.01 20.33 58.81
C LEU A 84 -36.56 18.87 58.80
N ALA A 85 -36.62 18.21 57.64
CA ALA A 85 -36.13 16.84 57.47
C ALA A 85 -34.59 16.78 57.44
N LEU A 86 -33.93 17.16 58.54
CA LEU A 86 -32.47 17.32 58.62
C LEU A 86 -31.75 15.98 58.77
N SER A 87 -30.58 15.89 58.11
CA SER A 87 -29.62 14.80 58.33
C SER A 87 -28.91 14.95 59.68
N GLU A 88 -28.32 13.87 60.21
CA GLU A 88 -27.56 13.90 61.48
C GLU A 88 -26.40 14.92 61.44
N SER A 89 -25.70 15.05 60.31
CA SER A 89 -24.66 16.08 60.15
C SER A 89 -25.23 17.50 60.14
N GLY A 90 -26.44 17.70 59.61
CA GLY A 90 -27.10 19.00 59.63
C GLY A 90 -27.50 19.43 61.04
N LYS A 91 -27.95 18.48 61.86
CA LYS A 91 -28.27 18.72 63.28
C LYS A 91 -27.03 19.13 64.07
N GLU A 92 -25.90 18.44 63.88
CA GLU A 92 -24.64 18.80 64.53
C GLU A 92 -24.18 20.23 64.17
N THR A 93 -24.36 20.66 62.93
CA THR A 93 -24.04 22.04 62.49
C THR A 93 -24.94 23.07 63.17
N LEU A 94 -26.24 22.80 63.26
CA LEU A 94 -27.16 23.67 63.99
C LEU A 94 -26.89 23.73 65.49
N ASP A 95 -26.45 22.63 66.09
CA ASP A 95 -26.09 22.56 67.51
C ASP A 95 -24.81 23.33 67.83
N ARG A 96 -23.91 23.48 66.85
CA ARG A 96 -22.75 24.39 66.92
C ARG A 96 -23.11 25.86 66.69
N ASN A 97 -24.40 26.18 66.49
CA ASN A 97 -24.89 27.53 66.19
C ASN A 97 -24.32 28.11 64.88
N GLU A 98 -24.03 27.24 63.91
CA GLU A 98 -23.56 27.61 62.57
C GLU A 98 -24.74 27.71 61.59
N ILE A 99 -24.56 28.48 60.51
CA ILE A 99 -25.55 28.53 59.41
C ILE A 99 -25.45 27.22 58.63
N LEU A 100 -26.58 26.57 58.41
CA LEU A 100 -26.71 25.37 57.59
C LEU A 100 -27.44 25.71 56.28
N VAL A 101 -26.88 25.31 55.16
CA VAL A 101 -27.59 25.33 53.87
C VAL A 101 -28.34 24.00 53.72
N VAL A 102 -29.67 24.06 53.72
CA VAL A 102 -30.54 22.86 53.67
C VAL A 102 -30.77 22.41 52.23
N ASP A 103 -30.88 23.35 51.31
CA ASP A 103 -31.03 23.10 49.88
C ASP A 103 -30.20 24.12 49.10
N VAL A 104 -29.15 23.65 48.44
CA VAL A 104 -28.25 24.48 47.62
C VAL A 104 -28.94 24.91 46.31
N ALA A 105 -29.85 24.10 45.78
CA ALA A 105 -30.57 24.39 44.53
C ALA A 105 -31.67 25.44 44.74
N GLU A 106 -32.35 25.41 45.89
CA GLU A 106 -33.36 26.40 46.27
C GLU A 106 -32.78 27.59 47.07
N GLY A 107 -31.52 27.52 47.51
CA GLY A 107 -30.87 28.58 48.29
C GLY A 107 -31.53 28.78 49.67
N VAL A 108 -31.81 27.68 50.36
CA VAL A 108 -32.45 27.70 51.68
C VAL A 108 -31.40 27.61 52.78
N LEU A 109 -31.31 28.66 53.59
CA LEU A 109 -30.39 28.75 54.72
C LEU A 109 -31.16 28.71 56.04
N VAL A 110 -30.63 28.00 57.02
CA VAL A 110 -31.22 27.91 58.35
C VAL A 110 -30.18 28.08 59.45
N LYS A 111 -30.58 28.68 60.58
CA LYS A 111 -29.73 28.81 61.77
C LYS A 111 -30.55 28.70 63.03
N ARG A 112 -30.04 28.00 64.05
CA ARG A 112 -30.72 27.86 65.34
C ARG A 112 -30.64 29.16 66.12
N LEU A 113 -31.77 29.65 66.64
CA LEU A 113 -31.79 30.78 67.54
C LEU A 113 -31.24 30.34 68.91
N GLU A 114 -30.10 30.90 69.29
CA GLU A 114 -29.32 30.52 70.48
C GLU A 114 -30.18 30.39 71.75
N GLY A 115 -30.09 29.23 72.41
CA GLY A 115 -30.82 28.94 73.65
C GLY A 115 -32.30 28.59 73.46
N THR A 116 -32.80 28.48 72.22
CA THR A 116 -34.19 28.14 71.91
C THR A 116 -34.30 26.92 70.99
N ARG A 117 -35.52 26.37 70.88
CA ARG A 117 -35.84 25.30 69.92
C ARG A 117 -36.13 25.80 68.50
N TRP A 118 -36.10 27.11 68.32
CA TRP A 118 -36.56 27.78 67.11
C TRP A 118 -35.40 27.94 66.12
N ILE A 119 -35.69 27.76 64.83
CA ILE A 119 -34.73 27.83 63.74
C ILE A 119 -35.19 28.91 62.77
N ILE A 120 -34.33 29.88 62.52
CA ILE A 120 -34.53 30.93 61.52
C ILE A 120 -34.34 30.29 60.15
N HIS A 121 -35.30 30.45 59.26
CA HIS A 121 -35.30 29.93 57.89
C HIS A 121 -35.36 31.09 56.91
N VAL A 122 -34.36 31.19 56.05
CA VAL A 122 -34.21 32.23 55.02
C VAL A 122 -34.16 31.55 53.65
N GLY A 123 -35.04 31.95 52.74
CA GLY A 123 -35.07 31.44 51.36
C GLY A 123 -36.38 30.76 50.97
N PRO A 124 -36.58 30.47 49.66
CA PRO A 124 -35.54 30.32 48.64
C PRO A 124 -34.89 31.63 48.17
N VAL A 125 -33.60 31.59 47.81
CA VAL A 125 -32.80 32.72 47.30
C VAL A 125 -32.15 32.33 45.97
N GLU A 126 -32.38 33.11 44.90
CA GLU A 126 -31.80 32.85 43.58
C GLU A 126 -30.31 33.26 43.51
N THR A 127 -29.39 32.30 43.68
CA THR A 127 -27.94 32.51 43.50
C THR A 127 -27.49 32.18 42.07
N VAL A 128 -27.41 33.17 41.18
CA VAL A 128 -27.18 32.94 39.73
C VAL A 128 -25.73 33.21 39.26
N GLU A 129 -24.93 34.01 39.97
CA GLU A 129 -23.67 34.54 39.41
C GLU A 129 -22.47 33.58 39.41
N SER A 130 -22.23 32.79 40.47
CA SER A 130 -21.00 31.97 40.63
C SER A 130 -20.91 30.81 39.63
N LEU A 131 -22.03 30.14 39.36
CA LEU A 131 -22.09 28.97 38.46
C LEU A 131 -21.71 29.27 37.01
N THR A 132 -21.96 30.50 36.56
CA THR A 132 -21.70 30.90 35.17
C THR A 132 -20.21 31.01 34.86
N GLN A 133 -19.38 31.46 35.83
CA GLN A 133 -17.94 31.63 35.63
C GLN A 133 -17.22 30.28 35.60
N VAL A 134 -17.56 29.39 36.53
CA VAL A 134 -17.04 28.01 36.58
C VAL A 134 -17.36 27.27 35.28
N PHE A 135 -18.60 27.37 34.80
CA PHE A 135 -19.02 26.79 33.53
C PHE A 135 -18.15 27.26 32.35
N VAL A 136 -17.91 28.57 32.22
CA VAL A 136 -17.07 29.13 31.15
C VAL A 136 -15.62 28.62 31.25
N MET A 137 -15.05 28.52 32.46
CA MET A 137 -13.70 27.99 32.66
C MET A 137 -13.59 26.51 32.24
N VAL A 138 -14.57 25.68 32.61
CA VAL A 138 -14.61 24.27 32.23
C VAL A 138 -14.74 24.12 30.71
N MET A 139 -15.62 24.90 30.08
CA MET A 139 -15.78 24.92 28.62
C MET A 139 -14.48 25.31 27.90
N LEU A 140 -13.79 26.35 28.37
CA LEU A 140 -12.50 26.78 27.83
C LEU A 140 -11.41 25.71 28.03
N GLY A 141 -11.36 25.07 29.20
CA GLY A 141 -10.43 23.98 29.48
C GLY A 141 -10.63 22.79 28.53
N GLY A 142 -11.88 22.37 28.35
CA GLY A 142 -12.22 21.26 27.44
C GLY A 142 -11.87 21.58 25.98
N THR A 143 -12.18 22.78 25.50
CA THR A 143 -11.85 23.19 24.13
C THR A 143 -10.34 23.28 23.89
N LEU A 144 -9.57 23.79 24.85
CA LEU A 144 -8.10 23.82 24.77
C LEU A 144 -7.49 22.40 24.78
N LEU A 145 -8.03 21.50 25.59
CA LEU A 145 -7.60 20.10 25.62
C LEU A 145 -7.85 19.41 24.27
N LEU A 146 -9.04 19.59 23.68
CA LEU A 146 -9.34 19.07 22.35
C LEU A 146 -8.38 19.64 21.30
N MET A 147 -8.13 20.94 21.32
CA MET A 147 -7.19 21.60 20.42
C MET A 147 -5.79 20.97 20.53
N LEU A 148 -5.29 20.74 21.75
CA LEU A 148 -4.00 20.11 22.00
C LEU A 148 -3.94 18.68 21.43
N LEU A 149 -4.97 17.87 21.68
CA LEU A 149 -5.03 16.48 21.17
C LEU A 149 -5.05 16.44 19.63
N VAL A 150 -5.82 17.32 19.00
CA VAL A 150 -5.87 17.45 17.54
C VAL A 150 -4.52 17.90 16.98
N LEU A 151 -3.85 18.87 17.61
CA LEU A 151 -2.52 19.33 17.20
C LEU A 151 -1.46 18.23 17.33
N LEU A 152 -1.47 17.46 18.42
CA LEU A 152 -0.55 16.33 18.60
C LEU A 152 -0.76 15.24 17.54
N TRP A 153 -2.02 14.93 17.21
CA TRP A 153 -2.35 14.02 16.12
C TRP A 153 -1.88 14.58 14.77
N ALA A 154 -2.18 15.84 14.47
CA ALA A 154 -1.80 16.51 13.22
C ALA A 154 -0.29 16.54 13.02
N PHE A 155 0.47 16.92 14.06
CA PHE A 155 1.94 16.92 14.04
C PHE A 155 2.50 15.51 13.78
N THR A 156 1.89 14.49 14.38
CA THR A 156 2.27 13.09 14.15
C THR A 156 2.05 12.68 12.70
N VAL A 157 0.89 13.00 12.11
CA VAL A 157 0.59 12.67 10.70
C VAL A 157 1.51 13.43 9.74
N GLN A 158 1.72 14.73 9.97
CA GLN A 158 2.60 15.57 9.18
C GLN A 158 4.03 15.01 9.15
N ARG A 159 4.56 14.59 10.30
CA ARG A 159 5.89 13.97 10.38
C ARG A 159 6.02 12.70 9.54
N ARG A 160 4.97 11.86 9.51
CA ARG A 160 4.94 10.63 8.70
C ARG A 160 4.93 10.94 7.20
N ILE A 161 4.09 11.88 6.78
CA ILE A 161 4.02 12.31 5.37
C ILE A 161 5.33 12.96 4.94
N ALA A 162 5.92 13.84 5.76
CA ALA A 162 7.20 14.48 5.47
C ALA A 162 8.35 13.46 5.35
N HIS A 163 8.33 12.39 6.14
CA HIS A 163 9.29 11.29 5.99
C HIS A 163 9.13 10.58 4.63
N LEU A 164 7.89 10.18 4.28
CA LEU A 164 7.64 9.54 3.00
C LEU A 164 8.01 10.46 1.82
N SER A 165 7.67 11.75 1.90
CA SER A 165 8.05 12.75 0.88
C SER A 165 9.56 12.85 0.70
N ARG A 166 10.35 12.85 1.78
CA ARG A 166 11.82 12.82 1.70
C ARG A 166 12.33 11.56 1.00
N VAL A 167 11.81 10.39 1.38
CA VAL A 167 12.16 9.11 0.74
C VAL A 167 11.83 9.14 -0.75
N THR A 168 10.63 9.59 -1.13
CA THR A 168 10.23 9.74 -2.54
C THR A 168 11.14 10.71 -3.30
N ARG A 169 11.56 11.81 -2.66
CA ARG A 169 12.48 12.78 -3.28
C ARG A 169 13.87 12.20 -3.50
N HIS A 170 14.43 11.48 -2.53
CA HIS A 170 15.72 10.80 -2.69
C HIS A 170 15.66 9.74 -3.81
N PHE A 171 14.58 8.97 -3.86
CA PHE A 171 14.33 8.03 -4.94
C PHE A 171 14.27 8.73 -6.32
N GLY A 172 13.52 9.84 -6.41
CA GLY A 172 13.42 10.66 -7.62
C GLY A 172 14.73 11.36 -8.03
N GLN A 173 15.70 11.51 -7.11
CA GLN A 173 17.03 12.05 -7.38
C GLN A 173 18.03 10.98 -7.87
N GLY A 174 17.60 9.71 -7.99
CA GLY A 174 18.41 8.62 -8.54
C GLY A 174 18.91 7.61 -7.52
N ASP A 175 18.65 7.80 -6.22
CA ASP A 175 18.92 6.76 -5.22
C ASP A 175 17.81 5.71 -5.22
N LEU A 176 17.91 4.77 -6.17
CA LEU A 176 16.92 3.71 -6.36
C LEU A 176 16.91 2.68 -5.22
N SER A 177 17.86 2.74 -4.27
CA SER A 177 17.95 1.80 -3.16
C SER A 177 17.07 2.18 -1.96
N VAL A 178 16.67 3.45 -1.86
CA VAL A 178 15.87 3.94 -0.72
C VAL A 178 14.50 3.27 -0.69
N ARG A 179 14.04 2.89 0.50
CA ARG A 179 12.70 2.33 0.74
C ARG A 179 11.99 3.07 1.87
N ALA A 180 10.68 3.21 1.74
CA ALA A 180 9.85 3.74 2.81
C ALA A 180 9.70 2.70 3.92
N SER A 181 9.81 3.12 5.19
CA SER A 181 9.64 2.20 6.31
C SER A 181 8.21 1.64 6.36
N VAL A 182 8.08 0.31 6.38
CA VAL A 182 6.80 -0.40 6.40
C VAL A 182 6.33 -0.79 7.81
N ALA A 183 7.16 -0.50 8.83
CA ALA A 183 6.91 -0.82 10.23
C ALA A 183 6.98 0.43 11.12
N GLY A 184 6.18 0.43 12.19
CA GLY A 184 6.27 1.41 13.26
C GLY A 184 5.64 2.78 12.96
N ARG A 185 6.11 3.79 13.71
CA ARG A 185 5.51 5.13 13.84
C ARG A 185 5.56 5.99 12.57
N LEU A 186 6.27 5.57 11.53
CA LEU A 186 6.47 6.30 10.27
C LEU A 186 5.57 5.81 9.12
N LYS A 187 4.80 4.73 9.33
CA LYS A 187 3.91 4.15 8.32
C LYS A 187 2.71 5.05 8.05
N VAL A 188 2.46 5.38 6.77
CA VAL A 188 1.28 6.10 6.28
C VAL A 188 0.31 5.10 5.63
N GLY A 189 -0.28 4.22 6.46
CA GLY A 189 -1.20 3.19 5.95
C GLY A 189 -0.53 2.27 4.91
N ARG A 190 -1.19 2.03 3.77
CA ARG A 190 -0.66 1.21 2.66
C ARG A 190 0.27 1.96 1.71
N LEU A 191 0.33 3.29 1.80
CA LEU A 191 1.05 4.13 0.83
C LEU A 191 2.56 3.83 0.81
N ASN A 192 3.14 3.49 1.96
CA ASN A 192 4.55 3.06 2.04
C ASN A 192 4.78 1.73 1.29
N ASP A 193 3.83 0.80 1.40
CA ASP A 193 3.90 -0.50 0.73
C ASP A 193 3.75 -0.32 -0.79
N ASP A 194 2.81 0.53 -1.23
CA ASP A 194 2.59 0.87 -2.63
C ASP A 194 3.81 1.60 -3.24
N PHE A 195 4.39 2.57 -2.51
CA PHE A 195 5.63 3.23 -2.91
C PHE A 195 6.78 2.22 -3.06
N ASN A 196 6.96 1.30 -2.11
CA ASN A 196 8.03 0.31 -2.19
C ASN A 196 7.85 -0.65 -3.37
N ARG A 197 6.61 -1.06 -3.68
CA ARG A 197 6.31 -1.87 -4.88
C ARG A 197 6.67 -1.11 -6.16
N MET A 198 6.28 0.16 -6.26
CA MET A 198 6.67 1.04 -7.37
C MET A 198 8.19 1.19 -7.46
N ALA A 199 8.87 1.42 -6.33
CA ALA A 199 10.32 1.60 -6.28
C ALA A 199 11.09 0.36 -6.77
N VAL A 200 10.68 -0.84 -6.34
CA VAL A 200 11.25 -2.12 -6.83
C VAL A 200 11.01 -2.29 -8.32
N HIS A 201 9.79 -2.00 -8.80
CA HIS A 201 9.48 -2.11 -10.22
C HIS A 201 10.34 -1.18 -11.09
N ILE A 202 10.45 0.10 -10.70
CA ILE A 202 11.28 1.08 -11.40
C ILE A 202 12.77 0.71 -11.34
N GLN A 203 13.26 0.26 -10.18
CA GLN A 203 14.65 -0.19 -10.06
C GLN A 203 14.96 -1.33 -11.03
N ASN A 204 14.11 -2.37 -11.06
CA ASN A 204 14.29 -3.50 -11.97
C ASN A 204 14.25 -3.07 -13.44
N LEU A 205 13.36 -2.13 -13.80
CA LEU A 205 13.29 -1.57 -15.15
C LEU A 205 14.58 -0.85 -15.54
N ILE A 206 15.12 -0.01 -14.65
CA ILE A 206 16.35 0.76 -14.92
C ILE A 206 17.56 -0.19 -15.00
N GLU A 207 17.67 -1.16 -14.10
CA GLU A 207 18.72 -2.17 -14.13
C GLU A 207 18.66 -2.99 -15.43
N SER A 208 17.48 -3.50 -15.80
CA SER A 208 17.23 -4.21 -17.06
C SER A 208 17.65 -3.36 -18.27
N HIS A 209 17.22 -2.10 -18.34
CA HIS A 209 17.56 -1.19 -19.43
C HIS A 209 19.08 -0.91 -19.53
N LYS A 210 19.75 -0.76 -18.38
CA LYS A 210 21.21 -0.57 -18.33
C LYS A 210 21.95 -1.83 -18.81
N HIS A 211 21.52 -3.01 -18.38
CA HIS A 211 22.06 -4.29 -18.84
C HIS A 211 21.88 -4.45 -20.35
N LEU A 212 20.67 -4.18 -20.86
CA LEU A 212 20.36 -4.22 -22.29
C LEU A 212 21.28 -3.28 -23.07
N THR A 213 21.34 -1.99 -22.71
CA THR A 213 22.12 -0.98 -23.44
C THR A 213 23.62 -1.33 -23.48
N ASN A 214 24.16 -1.82 -22.37
CA ASN A 214 25.56 -2.26 -22.30
C ASN A 214 25.82 -3.47 -23.18
N ALA A 215 24.94 -4.48 -23.14
CA ALA A 215 25.07 -5.69 -23.95
C ALA A 215 24.96 -5.38 -25.45
N VAL A 216 23.98 -4.57 -25.84
CA VAL A 216 23.80 -4.07 -27.22
C VAL A 216 25.04 -3.38 -27.73
N SER A 217 25.60 -2.47 -26.92
CA SER A 217 26.84 -1.76 -27.29
C SER A 217 28.01 -2.71 -27.51
N HIS A 218 28.07 -3.80 -26.74
CA HIS A 218 29.14 -4.78 -26.83
C HIS A 218 28.98 -5.72 -28.04
N GLU A 219 27.75 -6.16 -28.29
CA GLU A 219 27.42 -7.05 -29.41
C GLU A 219 27.50 -6.34 -30.76
N LEU A 220 27.08 -5.06 -30.86
CA LEU A 220 27.22 -4.27 -32.10
C LEU A 220 28.68 -3.90 -32.41
N ARG A 221 29.51 -3.63 -31.39
CA ARG A 221 30.91 -3.23 -31.59
C ARG A 221 31.73 -4.30 -32.31
N THR A 222 31.44 -5.57 -32.05
CA THR A 222 32.19 -6.71 -32.60
C THR A 222 32.09 -6.82 -34.14
N PRO A 223 30.90 -6.95 -34.75
CA PRO A 223 30.74 -6.98 -36.20
C PRO A 223 31.16 -5.65 -36.85
N ILE A 224 30.89 -4.50 -36.23
CA ILE A 224 31.35 -3.20 -36.77
C ILE A 224 32.88 -3.14 -36.86
N SER A 225 33.57 -3.63 -35.84
CA SER A 225 35.05 -3.63 -35.83
C SER A 225 35.62 -4.62 -36.85
N ARG A 226 34.92 -5.74 -37.08
CA ARG A 226 35.28 -6.74 -38.09
C ARG A 226 35.05 -6.21 -39.51
N ILE A 227 33.89 -5.62 -39.81
CA ILE A 227 33.62 -4.93 -41.07
C ILE A 227 34.70 -3.88 -41.36
N ARG A 228 35.07 -3.08 -40.35
CA ARG A 228 36.13 -2.08 -40.51
C ARG A 228 37.48 -2.72 -40.83
N PHE A 229 37.85 -3.79 -40.14
CA PHE A 229 39.09 -4.51 -40.41
C PHE A 229 39.10 -5.15 -41.80
N GLU A 230 38.00 -5.77 -42.22
CA GLU A 230 37.84 -6.35 -43.56
C GLU A 230 37.94 -5.25 -44.63
N LEU A 231 37.31 -4.08 -44.43
CA LEU A 231 37.44 -2.94 -45.34
C LEU A 231 38.87 -2.41 -45.42
N ASP A 232 39.58 -2.29 -44.29
CA ASP A 232 40.97 -1.85 -44.24
C ASP A 232 41.89 -2.89 -44.92
N PHE A 233 41.60 -4.19 -44.75
CA PHE A 233 42.34 -5.28 -45.38
C PHE A 233 42.08 -5.38 -46.89
N ALA A 234 40.83 -5.22 -47.32
CA ALA A 234 40.41 -5.22 -48.72
C ALA A 234 41.16 -4.17 -49.56
N GLN A 235 41.54 -3.04 -48.96
CA GLN A 235 42.34 -2.01 -49.63
C GLN A 235 43.78 -2.45 -49.95
N THR A 236 44.27 -3.52 -49.31
CA THR A 236 45.62 -4.07 -49.52
C THR A 236 45.64 -5.26 -50.49
N LEU A 237 44.47 -5.76 -50.88
CA LEU A 237 44.34 -6.93 -51.75
C LEU A 237 44.46 -6.51 -53.23
N GLU A 238 45.30 -7.24 -53.97
CA GLU A 238 45.50 -7.03 -55.42
C GLU A 238 44.73 -8.04 -56.27
N ASP A 239 44.46 -9.25 -55.74
CA ASP A 239 43.71 -10.30 -56.43
C ASP A 239 42.19 -10.02 -56.36
N PRO A 240 41.48 -9.94 -57.51
CA PRO A 240 40.03 -9.83 -57.54
C PRO A 240 39.28 -10.93 -56.78
N ALA A 241 39.83 -12.15 -56.68
CA ALA A 241 39.21 -13.26 -55.96
C ALA A 241 39.20 -13.03 -54.45
N ASP A 242 40.33 -12.61 -53.87
CA ASP A 242 40.46 -12.30 -52.45
C ASP A 242 39.62 -11.07 -52.07
N LEU A 243 39.54 -10.08 -52.97
CA LEU A 243 38.69 -8.91 -52.80
C LEU A 243 37.20 -9.29 -52.74
N HIS A 244 36.76 -10.20 -53.62
CA HIS A 244 35.38 -10.70 -53.61
C HIS A 244 35.06 -11.44 -52.31
N ALA A 245 35.97 -12.29 -51.83
CA ALA A 245 35.82 -12.99 -50.57
C ALA A 245 35.71 -12.04 -49.36
N SER A 246 36.44 -10.93 -49.36
CA SER A 246 36.31 -9.91 -48.30
C SER A 246 34.95 -9.18 -48.37
N PHE A 247 34.46 -8.85 -49.57
CA PHE A 247 33.12 -8.29 -49.74
C PHE A 247 32.01 -9.26 -49.31
N ASP A 248 32.15 -10.55 -49.61
CA ASP A 248 31.23 -11.58 -49.13
C ASP A 248 31.22 -11.65 -47.61
N SER A 249 32.39 -11.61 -46.96
CA SER A 249 32.49 -11.56 -45.49
C SER A 249 31.87 -10.28 -44.90
N ILE A 250 31.99 -9.12 -45.55
CA ILE A 250 31.35 -7.87 -45.12
C ILE A 250 29.82 -7.98 -45.26
N ALA A 251 29.34 -8.60 -46.35
CA ALA A 251 27.92 -8.81 -46.57
C ALA A 251 27.33 -9.74 -45.49
N GLU A 252 28.02 -10.83 -45.15
CA GLU A 252 27.65 -11.73 -44.05
C GLU A 252 27.57 -10.99 -42.70
N ASP A 253 28.58 -10.19 -42.37
CA ASP A 253 28.61 -9.40 -41.14
C ASP A 253 27.50 -8.35 -41.07
N THR A 254 27.13 -7.76 -42.21
CA THR A 254 26.04 -6.79 -42.31
C THR A 254 24.69 -7.47 -42.12
N GLN A 255 24.50 -8.65 -42.70
CA GLN A 255 23.29 -9.46 -42.49
C GLN A 255 23.17 -9.94 -41.03
N GLU A 256 24.30 -10.27 -40.39
CA GLU A 256 24.35 -10.58 -38.96
C GLU A 256 23.88 -9.38 -38.11
N LEU A 257 24.34 -8.17 -38.45
CA LEU A 257 23.92 -6.93 -37.79
C LEU A 257 22.42 -6.65 -37.98
N GLU A 258 21.88 -6.79 -39.19
CA GLU A 258 20.45 -6.59 -39.47
C GLU A 258 19.59 -7.53 -38.62
N LYS A 259 19.95 -8.82 -38.58
CA LYS A 259 19.25 -9.81 -37.76
C LYS A 259 19.29 -9.47 -36.27
N MET A 260 20.43 -8.98 -35.76
CA MET A 260 20.55 -8.53 -34.37
C MET A 260 19.61 -7.36 -34.06
N VAL A 261 19.56 -6.37 -34.96
CA VAL A 261 18.67 -5.20 -34.81
C VAL A 261 17.21 -5.63 -34.84
N GLU A 262 16.82 -6.55 -35.73
CA GLU A 262 15.46 -7.09 -35.77
C GLU A 262 15.07 -7.85 -34.49
N GLU A 263 15.98 -8.68 -33.96
CA GLU A 263 15.77 -9.38 -32.68
C GLU A 263 15.62 -8.38 -31.52
N LEU A 264 16.42 -7.33 -31.50
CA LEU A 264 16.35 -6.27 -30.50
C LEU A 264 15.06 -5.45 -30.56
N LEU A 265 14.66 -5.03 -31.76
CA LEU A 265 13.41 -4.29 -31.95
C LEU A 265 12.20 -5.14 -31.56
N SER A 266 12.26 -6.44 -31.84
CA SER A 266 11.24 -7.38 -31.39
C SER A 266 11.20 -7.51 -29.87
N TYR A 267 12.35 -7.69 -29.23
CA TYR A 267 12.43 -7.73 -27.77
C TYR A 267 11.82 -6.46 -27.15
N ALA A 268 12.22 -5.28 -27.63
CA ALA A 268 11.69 -3.99 -27.17
C ALA A 268 10.18 -3.83 -27.42
N LYS A 269 9.65 -4.36 -28.54
CA LYS A 269 8.21 -4.35 -28.85
C LYS A 269 7.41 -5.12 -27.80
N PHE A 270 7.88 -6.30 -27.38
CA PHE A 270 7.21 -7.12 -26.37
C PHE A 270 7.48 -6.66 -24.93
N GLU A 271 8.59 -5.96 -24.67
CA GLU A 271 8.91 -5.37 -23.36
C GLU A 271 7.89 -4.31 -22.93
N ARG A 272 7.43 -3.47 -23.87
CA ARG A 272 6.50 -2.37 -23.58
C ARG A 272 5.12 -2.90 -23.17
N ALA A 273 4.84 -2.84 -21.86
CA ALA A 273 3.56 -3.24 -21.23
C ALA A 273 2.32 -2.47 -21.73
N THR A 274 2.47 -1.40 -22.49
CA THR A 274 1.39 -0.46 -22.85
C THR A 274 0.56 -0.86 -24.07
N LEU A 275 1.02 -1.79 -24.89
CA LEU A 275 0.22 -2.33 -26.00
C LEU A 275 -0.56 -3.52 -25.46
N GLU A 276 -1.89 -3.51 -25.39
CA GLU A 276 -2.64 -4.74 -25.12
C GLU A 276 -2.40 -5.72 -26.28
N LEU A 277 -2.09 -6.99 -25.96
CA LEU A 277 -2.07 -8.01 -27.01
C LEU A 277 -3.51 -8.31 -27.39
N ALA A 278 -3.81 -8.19 -28.69
CA ALA A 278 -5.05 -8.72 -29.22
C ALA A 278 -5.00 -10.25 -29.11
N LEU A 279 -5.70 -10.78 -28.12
CA LEU A 279 -5.89 -12.21 -27.93
C LEU A 279 -7.19 -12.61 -28.62
N GLU A 280 -7.12 -13.64 -29.45
CA GLU A 280 -8.28 -14.20 -30.15
C GLU A 280 -8.44 -15.65 -29.74
N GLU A 281 -9.67 -16.15 -29.71
CA GLU A 281 -9.95 -17.57 -29.48
C GLU A 281 -9.47 -18.38 -30.68
N GLN A 282 -8.37 -19.12 -30.49
CA GLN A 282 -7.73 -19.90 -31.54
C GLN A 282 -7.77 -21.39 -31.19
N PRO A 283 -8.32 -22.27 -32.07
CA PRO A 283 -8.20 -23.72 -31.94
C PRO A 283 -6.73 -24.13 -31.96
N LEU A 284 -6.17 -24.43 -30.79
CA LEU A 284 -4.73 -24.45 -30.58
C LEU A 284 -4.02 -25.58 -31.35
N ALA A 285 -4.64 -26.75 -31.45
CA ALA A 285 -4.05 -27.88 -32.18
C ALA A 285 -4.05 -27.61 -33.69
N SER A 286 -5.15 -27.07 -34.23
CA SER A 286 -5.25 -26.69 -35.64
C SER A 286 -4.28 -25.56 -35.99
N TRP A 287 -4.19 -24.52 -35.16
CA TRP A 287 -3.25 -23.42 -35.34
C TRP A 287 -1.80 -23.92 -35.31
N LEU A 288 -1.44 -24.77 -34.33
CA LEU A 288 -0.08 -25.31 -34.20
C LEU A 288 0.30 -26.20 -35.38
N SER A 289 -0.65 -26.99 -35.91
CA SER A 289 -0.44 -27.78 -37.14
C SER A 289 -0.19 -26.89 -38.36
N GLN A 290 -0.93 -25.78 -38.51
CA GLN A 290 -0.75 -24.84 -39.62
C GLN A 290 0.59 -24.10 -39.51
N TRP A 291 0.94 -23.63 -38.31
CA TRP A 291 2.23 -23.02 -38.03
C TRP A 291 3.37 -24.00 -38.34
N HIS A 292 3.30 -25.25 -37.88
CA HIS A 292 4.34 -26.25 -38.12
C HIS A 292 4.57 -26.51 -39.62
N HIS A 293 3.49 -26.65 -40.40
CA HIS A 293 3.61 -26.81 -41.85
C HIS A 293 4.27 -25.59 -42.52
N SER A 294 3.86 -24.38 -42.10
CA SER A 294 4.40 -23.12 -42.63
C SER A 294 5.88 -22.93 -42.26
N PHE A 295 6.24 -23.28 -41.01
CA PHE A 295 7.61 -23.22 -40.50
C PHE A 295 8.54 -24.15 -41.31
N LEU A 296 8.13 -25.40 -41.53
CA LEU A 296 8.93 -26.35 -42.30
C LEU A 296 9.15 -25.89 -43.75
N GLN A 297 8.16 -25.26 -44.39
CA GLN A 297 8.29 -24.71 -45.74
C GLN A 297 9.20 -23.48 -45.79
N GLN A 298 9.00 -22.52 -44.89
CA GLN A 298 9.75 -21.26 -44.89
C GLN A 298 11.22 -21.46 -44.47
N GLN A 299 11.45 -22.33 -43.49
CA GLN A 299 12.75 -22.50 -42.87
C GLN A 299 13.54 -23.69 -43.43
N GLU A 300 13.06 -24.36 -44.49
CA GLU A 300 13.74 -25.52 -45.07
C GLU A 300 15.22 -25.21 -45.42
N ARG A 301 15.47 -24.03 -46.00
CA ARG A 301 16.83 -23.58 -46.34
C ARG A 301 17.69 -23.37 -45.11
N LEU A 302 17.19 -22.63 -44.11
CA LEU A 302 17.94 -22.33 -42.89
C LEU A 302 18.18 -23.59 -42.05
N LEU A 303 17.21 -24.51 -41.99
CA LEU A 303 17.36 -25.81 -41.33
C LEU A 303 18.44 -26.65 -42.00
N ARG A 304 18.54 -26.64 -43.34
CA ARG A 304 19.63 -27.32 -44.07
C ARG A 304 21.00 -26.70 -43.80
N GLU A 305 21.10 -25.37 -43.76
CA GLU A 305 22.35 -24.64 -43.48
C GLU A 305 22.87 -24.91 -42.05
N HIS A 306 21.99 -24.87 -41.04
CA HIS A 306 22.37 -25.15 -39.64
C HIS A 306 22.70 -26.63 -39.40
N SER A 307 22.17 -27.52 -40.23
CA SER A 307 22.31 -28.96 -40.02
C SER A 307 23.60 -29.56 -40.56
N LYS A 308 24.40 -28.86 -41.39
CA LYS A 308 25.72 -29.33 -41.94
C LYS A 308 25.83 -30.86 -42.04
N ASP A 309 25.05 -31.45 -42.97
CA ASP A 309 24.92 -32.90 -43.25
C ASP A 309 24.01 -33.75 -42.33
N LYS A 310 23.34 -33.18 -41.34
CA LYS A 310 22.36 -33.88 -40.49
C LYS A 310 20.96 -33.83 -41.08
N GLN A 311 20.32 -35.00 -41.19
CA GLN A 311 18.90 -35.06 -41.56
C GLN A 311 18.05 -34.85 -40.29
N LEU A 312 17.65 -33.60 -40.06
CA LEU A 312 16.87 -33.22 -38.87
C LEU A 312 15.39 -33.63 -39.03
N ASN A 313 14.89 -34.42 -38.09
CA ASN A 313 13.49 -34.84 -38.03
C ASN A 313 12.75 -34.02 -36.96
N ILE A 314 11.75 -33.24 -37.40
CA ILE A 314 10.91 -32.42 -36.53
C ILE A 314 9.52 -33.09 -36.44
N GLU A 315 9.22 -33.66 -35.29
CA GLU A 315 7.96 -34.36 -35.00
C GLU A 315 6.99 -33.42 -34.28
N LEU A 316 5.72 -33.40 -34.71
CA LEU A 316 4.63 -32.69 -34.04
C LEU A 316 3.64 -33.68 -33.41
N LEU A 317 3.44 -33.58 -32.10
CA LEU A 317 2.49 -34.37 -31.32
C LEU A 317 1.35 -33.48 -30.81
N LEU A 318 0.13 -33.75 -31.27
CA LEU A 318 -1.08 -33.01 -30.92
C LEU A 318 -2.06 -33.90 -30.13
N PRO A 319 -2.84 -33.34 -29.20
CA PRO A 319 -3.95 -34.05 -28.57
C PRO A 319 -5.07 -34.34 -29.58
N GLU A 320 -5.86 -35.38 -29.33
CA GLU A 320 -7.00 -35.74 -30.19
C GLU A 320 -8.11 -34.67 -30.22
N GLN A 321 -8.29 -33.95 -29.11
CA GLN A 321 -9.30 -32.90 -28.98
C GLN A 321 -8.65 -31.53 -29.11
N ASP A 322 -9.10 -30.76 -30.10
CA ASP A 322 -8.75 -29.36 -30.24
C ASP A 322 -9.59 -28.50 -29.28
N ARG A 323 -8.97 -27.49 -28.68
CA ARG A 323 -9.64 -26.53 -27.79
C ARG A 323 -9.21 -25.13 -28.15
N ALA A 324 -10.19 -24.24 -28.24
CA ALA A 324 -9.93 -22.82 -28.42
C ALA A 324 -9.38 -22.22 -27.11
N VAL A 325 -8.35 -21.39 -27.24
CA VAL A 325 -7.82 -20.58 -26.13
C VAL A 325 -7.50 -19.16 -26.61
N PRO A 326 -7.52 -18.16 -25.73
CA PRO A 326 -7.02 -16.83 -26.03
C PRO A 326 -5.53 -16.88 -26.40
N LEU A 327 -5.22 -16.52 -27.64
CA LEU A 327 -3.87 -16.52 -28.18
C LEU A 327 -3.65 -15.34 -29.12
N ASN A 328 -2.47 -14.72 -29.06
CA ASN A 328 -2.00 -13.90 -30.17
C ASN A 328 -1.12 -14.75 -31.08
N SER A 329 -1.66 -15.14 -32.24
CA SER A 329 -1.03 -16.06 -33.18
C SER A 329 0.34 -15.60 -33.65
N ASP A 330 0.52 -14.31 -33.96
CA ASP A 330 1.79 -13.76 -34.44
C ASP A 330 2.87 -13.81 -33.35
N ALA A 331 2.51 -13.40 -32.13
CA ALA A 331 3.42 -13.44 -30.99
C ALA A 331 3.81 -14.87 -30.66
N MET A 332 2.85 -15.80 -30.57
CA MET A 332 3.16 -17.19 -30.24
C MET A 332 3.94 -17.89 -31.36
N SER A 333 3.63 -17.63 -32.63
CA SER A 333 4.44 -18.12 -33.77
C SER A 333 5.91 -17.73 -33.59
N ARG A 334 6.15 -16.46 -33.23
CA ARG A 334 7.52 -15.97 -32.99
C ARG A 334 8.21 -16.64 -31.80
N ALA A 335 7.47 -16.96 -30.74
CA ALA A 335 8.03 -17.73 -29.63
C ALA A 335 8.43 -19.14 -30.08
N LEU A 336 7.57 -19.81 -30.85
CA LEU A 336 7.83 -21.15 -31.37
C LEU A 336 8.99 -21.17 -32.37
N ASP A 337 9.07 -20.17 -33.27
CA ASP A 337 10.19 -20.03 -34.20
C ASP A 337 11.51 -19.97 -33.45
N ASN A 338 11.58 -19.16 -32.37
CA ASN A 338 12.77 -19.05 -31.54
C ASN A 338 13.11 -20.36 -30.83
N LEU A 339 12.11 -21.07 -30.28
CA LEU A 339 12.33 -22.34 -29.60
C LEU A 339 12.79 -23.44 -30.55
N VAL A 340 12.16 -23.57 -31.72
CA VAL A 340 12.47 -24.63 -32.69
C VAL A 340 13.77 -24.35 -33.43
N LEU A 341 14.08 -23.09 -33.78
CA LEU A 341 15.41 -22.72 -34.29
C LEU A 341 16.51 -22.88 -33.23
N ASN A 342 16.18 -22.75 -31.95
CA ASN A 342 17.11 -23.08 -30.88
C ASN A 342 17.33 -24.60 -30.80
N ALA A 343 16.25 -25.39 -30.76
CA ALA A 343 16.31 -26.85 -30.74
C ALA A 343 17.07 -27.42 -31.95
N ALA A 344 16.72 -27.01 -33.17
CA ALA A 344 17.35 -27.48 -34.41
C ALA A 344 18.86 -27.19 -34.49
N ARG A 345 19.33 -26.13 -33.82
CA ARG A 345 20.74 -25.75 -33.81
C ARG A 345 21.60 -26.66 -32.93
N TYR A 346 21.05 -27.14 -31.82
CA TYR A 346 21.78 -27.97 -30.86
C TYR A 346 21.47 -29.46 -30.99
N ALA A 347 20.34 -29.81 -31.63
CA ALA A 347 19.94 -31.18 -31.88
C ALA A 347 21.02 -31.98 -32.65
N HIS A 348 21.07 -33.27 -32.34
CA HIS A 348 21.81 -34.24 -33.11
C HIS A 348 21.02 -34.66 -34.34
N ALA A 349 19.75 -35.04 -34.18
CA ALA A 349 18.87 -35.45 -35.28
C ALA A 349 17.38 -35.20 -35.01
N HIS A 350 16.94 -35.13 -33.76
CA HIS A 350 15.53 -35.14 -33.41
C HIS A 350 15.09 -33.90 -32.64
N VAL A 351 14.01 -33.28 -33.11
CA VAL A 351 13.27 -32.24 -32.40
C VAL A 351 11.81 -32.68 -32.30
N ARG A 352 11.22 -32.57 -31.11
CA ARG A 352 9.82 -32.88 -30.87
C ARG A 352 9.08 -31.67 -30.34
N ILE A 353 7.95 -31.37 -30.95
CA ILE A 353 7.03 -30.32 -30.53
C ILE A 353 5.76 -31.01 -30.02
N GLN A 354 5.38 -30.76 -28.78
CA GLN A 354 4.23 -31.42 -28.16
C GLN A 354 3.29 -30.41 -27.52
N LEU A 355 1.99 -30.49 -27.85
CA LEU A 355 0.95 -29.75 -27.16
C LEU A 355 0.34 -30.59 -26.04
N LEU A 356 0.34 -30.06 -24.82
CA LEU A 356 -0.17 -30.70 -23.61
C LEU A 356 -1.19 -29.81 -22.89
N TRP A 357 -2.09 -30.43 -22.14
CA TRP A 357 -3.00 -29.76 -21.23
C TRP A 357 -2.66 -30.12 -19.79
N ILE A 358 -2.21 -29.14 -19.01
CA ILE A 358 -1.83 -29.34 -17.61
C ILE A 358 -3.01 -28.93 -16.74
N SER A 359 -3.57 -29.86 -15.97
CA SER A 359 -4.63 -29.57 -15.00
C SER A 359 -4.04 -29.33 -13.61
N GLU A 360 -4.20 -28.11 -13.09
CA GLU A 360 -3.81 -27.72 -11.73
C GLU A 360 -4.97 -26.95 -11.07
N GLY A 361 -5.38 -27.37 -9.86
CA GLY A 361 -6.40 -26.63 -9.08
C GLY A 361 -7.78 -26.51 -9.74
N GLY A 362 -8.15 -27.43 -10.63
CA GLY A 362 -9.42 -27.41 -11.36
C GLY A 362 -9.43 -26.53 -12.61
N GLN A 363 -8.30 -25.91 -12.97
CA GLN A 363 -8.10 -25.21 -14.24
C GLN A 363 -7.15 -26.00 -15.13
N SER A 364 -7.46 -26.07 -16.43
CA SER A 364 -6.64 -26.73 -17.44
C SER A 364 -5.95 -25.68 -18.28
N ARG A 365 -4.61 -25.64 -18.26
CA ARG A 365 -3.80 -24.70 -19.05
C ARG A 365 -3.11 -25.39 -20.23
N PRO A 366 -3.07 -24.76 -21.42
CA PRO A 366 -2.26 -25.24 -22.53
C PRO A 366 -0.78 -25.11 -22.22
N CYS A 367 0.01 -26.05 -22.71
CA CYS A 367 1.46 -25.98 -22.68
C CYS A 367 2.08 -26.58 -23.94
N ILE A 368 2.92 -25.81 -24.62
CA ILE A 368 3.70 -26.29 -25.77
C ILE A 368 5.11 -26.60 -25.29
N ARG A 369 5.56 -27.83 -25.53
CA ARG A 369 6.93 -28.28 -25.26
C ARG A 369 7.71 -28.43 -26.55
N VAL A 370 8.97 -28.01 -26.53
CA VAL A 370 9.95 -28.23 -27.60
C VAL A 370 11.14 -28.95 -26.99
N GLU A 371 11.36 -30.18 -27.42
CA GLU A 371 12.41 -31.09 -26.96
C GLU A 371 13.45 -31.31 -28.06
N ASP A 372 14.73 -31.35 -27.71
CA ASP A 372 15.81 -31.78 -28.59
C ASP A 372 16.59 -32.98 -28.01
N ASP A 373 17.36 -33.64 -28.87
CA ASP A 373 18.29 -34.74 -28.54
C ASP A 373 19.76 -34.28 -28.45
N GLY A 374 19.99 -32.98 -28.27
CA GLY A 374 21.33 -32.38 -28.19
C GLY A 374 22.01 -32.57 -26.82
N PRO A 375 23.05 -31.76 -26.52
CA PRO A 375 23.80 -31.85 -25.25
C PRO A 375 23.01 -31.37 -24.01
N GLY A 376 21.83 -30.75 -24.21
CA GLY A 376 21.06 -30.11 -23.16
C GLY A 376 21.69 -28.82 -22.64
N VAL A 377 21.14 -28.28 -21.55
CA VAL A 377 21.65 -27.07 -20.89
C VAL A 377 22.02 -27.38 -19.44
N PRO A 378 23.23 -27.01 -18.98
CA PRO A 378 23.62 -27.18 -17.58
C PRO A 378 22.68 -26.44 -16.61
N GLU A 379 22.31 -27.08 -15.49
CA GLU A 379 21.29 -26.61 -14.54
C GLU A 379 21.59 -25.23 -13.92
N ASN A 380 22.87 -24.86 -13.82
CA ASN A 380 23.28 -23.55 -13.31
C ASN A 380 22.84 -22.37 -14.21
N TYR A 381 22.53 -22.61 -15.48
CA TYR A 381 22.03 -21.59 -16.40
C TYR A 381 20.50 -21.48 -16.42
N TRP A 382 19.76 -22.46 -15.88
CA TRP A 382 18.30 -22.53 -16.07
C TRP A 382 17.54 -21.31 -15.56
N LYS A 383 18.05 -20.66 -14.51
CA LYS A 383 17.45 -19.46 -13.92
C LYS A 383 17.66 -18.19 -14.74
N THR A 384 18.71 -18.13 -15.55
CA THR A 384 19.14 -16.91 -16.26
C THR A 384 19.11 -17.06 -17.78
N LEU A 385 18.85 -18.27 -18.30
CA LEU A 385 18.87 -18.54 -19.74
C LEU A 385 17.82 -17.75 -20.53
N PHE A 386 16.74 -17.34 -19.86
CA PHE A 386 15.70 -16.49 -20.42
C PHE A 386 16.00 -14.99 -20.26
N ASP A 387 17.14 -14.62 -19.66
CA ASP A 387 17.57 -13.23 -19.57
C ASP A 387 18.20 -12.78 -20.90
N PRO A 388 18.04 -11.52 -21.31
CA PRO A 388 18.60 -11.01 -22.56
C PRO A 388 20.13 -11.16 -22.63
N PHE A 389 20.63 -11.56 -23.81
CA PHE A 389 22.05 -11.74 -24.13
C PHE A 389 22.76 -12.85 -23.34
N VAL A 390 22.03 -13.68 -22.58
CA VAL A 390 22.61 -14.83 -21.89
C VAL A 390 22.79 -16.01 -22.85
N ARG A 391 23.96 -16.67 -22.75
CA ARG A 391 24.31 -17.86 -23.51
C ARG A 391 24.99 -18.88 -22.60
N ALA A 392 24.64 -20.15 -22.77
CA ALA A 392 25.26 -21.26 -22.02
C ALA A 392 26.66 -21.59 -22.55
N ASP A 393 26.87 -21.52 -23.88
CA ASP A 393 28.16 -21.75 -24.52
C ASP A 393 29.00 -20.48 -24.63
N LYS A 394 30.26 -20.56 -24.17
CA LYS A 394 31.27 -19.49 -24.27
C LYS A 394 32.04 -19.49 -25.60
N SER A 395 31.87 -20.50 -26.45
CA SER A 395 32.61 -20.56 -27.71
C SER A 395 32.03 -19.55 -28.72
N ARG A 396 32.77 -18.47 -28.97
CA ARG A 396 32.54 -17.46 -30.03
C ARG A 396 32.76 -18.02 -31.44
N ASN A 397 32.28 -19.24 -31.74
CA ASN A 397 32.35 -19.76 -33.10
C ASN A 397 31.31 -19.05 -33.98
N ARG A 398 31.81 -18.39 -35.03
CA ARG A 398 31.09 -17.51 -35.98
C ARG A 398 29.88 -18.14 -36.68
N GLY A 399 29.72 -19.46 -36.64
CA GLY A 399 28.68 -20.17 -37.41
C GLY A 399 27.53 -20.79 -36.60
N THR A 400 27.52 -20.72 -35.26
CA THR A 400 26.55 -21.48 -34.43
C THR A 400 25.75 -20.65 -33.44
N GLY A 401 25.94 -19.33 -33.36
CA GLY A 401 25.43 -18.51 -32.25
C GLY A 401 24.36 -17.51 -32.62
N GLY A 402 23.26 -17.45 -31.87
CA GLY A 402 22.33 -16.32 -31.88
C GLY A 402 22.73 -15.30 -30.80
N PHE A 403 22.11 -14.12 -30.80
CA PHE A 403 22.50 -13.00 -29.93
C PHE A 403 22.03 -13.14 -28.47
N GLY A 404 21.50 -14.30 -28.07
CA GLY A 404 20.96 -14.53 -26.72
C GLY A 404 19.64 -13.78 -26.45
N LEU A 405 18.98 -13.27 -27.49
CA LEU A 405 17.69 -12.57 -27.37
C LEU A 405 16.49 -13.49 -27.59
N GLY A 406 16.64 -14.58 -28.34
CA GLY A 406 15.53 -15.46 -28.71
C GLY A 406 14.74 -16.02 -27.52
N LEU A 407 15.42 -16.59 -26.53
CA LEU A 407 14.75 -17.12 -25.33
C LEU A 407 14.16 -16.01 -24.46
N ALA A 408 14.78 -14.83 -24.40
CA ALA A 408 14.21 -13.68 -23.71
C ALA A 408 12.91 -13.18 -24.37
N ILE A 409 12.84 -13.23 -25.70
CA ILE A 409 11.60 -12.96 -26.46
C ILE A 409 10.52 -13.99 -26.12
N VAL A 410 10.86 -15.28 -26.06
CA VAL A 410 9.93 -16.35 -25.66
C VAL A 410 9.37 -16.10 -24.27
N ALA A 411 10.22 -15.80 -23.28
CA ALA A 411 9.78 -15.50 -21.92
C ALA A 411 8.89 -14.27 -21.85
N GLN A 412 9.18 -13.23 -22.64
CA GLN A 412 8.34 -12.04 -22.71
C GLN A 412 6.96 -12.36 -23.31
N ILE A 413 6.91 -13.10 -24.41
CA ILE A 413 5.65 -13.53 -25.03
C ILE A 413 4.83 -14.40 -24.07
N ALA A 414 5.46 -15.34 -23.37
CA ALA A 414 4.80 -16.18 -22.38
C ALA A 414 4.19 -15.34 -21.23
N ARG A 415 4.98 -14.43 -20.62
CA ARG A 415 4.51 -13.52 -19.57
C ARG A 415 3.31 -12.70 -20.02
N ARG A 416 3.34 -12.26 -21.27
CA ARG A 416 2.30 -11.44 -21.89
C ARG A 416 1.01 -12.21 -22.21
N HIS A 417 1.07 -13.54 -22.28
CA HIS A 417 -0.09 -14.43 -22.28
C HIS A 417 -0.49 -14.87 -20.86
N ASN A 418 0.01 -14.21 -19.82
CA ASN A 418 -0.16 -14.61 -18.41
C ASN A 418 0.37 -16.02 -18.12
N GLY A 419 1.44 -16.42 -18.83
CA GLY A 419 2.10 -17.70 -18.70
C GLY A 419 3.57 -17.60 -18.29
N GLU A 420 4.26 -18.72 -18.42
CA GLU A 420 5.66 -18.89 -18.06
C GLU A 420 6.38 -19.75 -19.10
N ALA A 421 7.63 -19.37 -19.39
CA ALA A 421 8.56 -20.19 -20.16
C ALA A 421 9.54 -20.87 -19.19
N THR A 422 9.72 -22.18 -19.33
CA THR A 422 10.56 -22.99 -18.44
C THR A 422 11.49 -23.89 -19.24
N ILE A 423 12.55 -24.35 -18.58
CA ILE A 423 13.49 -25.32 -19.12
C ILE A 423 13.55 -26.54 -18.20
N GLY A 424 13.68 -27.72 -18.82
CA GLY A 424 13.88 -28.99 -18.15
C GLY A 424 14.75 -29.93 -18.98
N LYS A 425 14.86 -31.17 -18.50
CA LYS A 425 15.53 -32.25 -19.24
C LYS A 425 14.57 -32.85 -20.27
N SER A 426 15.07 -33.06 -21.48
CA SER A 426 14.34 -33.72 -22.55
C SER A 426 14.28 -35.23 -22.33
N THR A 427 13.16 -35.84 -22.71
CA THR A 427 13.04 -37.30 -22.84
C THR A 427 13.90 -37.86 -23.97
N LEU A 428 14.32 -37.02 -24.91
CA LEU A 428 15.25 -37.36 -25.99
C LEU A 428 16.73 -37.25 -25.58
N GLY A 429 17.03 -36.76 -24.38
CA GLY A 429 18.38 -36.64 -23.84
C GLY A 429 18.96 -35.22 -23.83
N GLY A 430 18.41 -34.29 -24.63
CA GLY A 430 18.83 -32.88 -24.68
C GLY A 430 18.02 -31.93 -23.78
N ALA A 431 17.68 -30.75 -24.30
CA ALA A 431 16.90 -29.75 -23.57
C ALA A 431 15.40 -29.83 -23.87
N CYS A 432 14.57 -29.54 -22.86
CA CYS A 432 13.12 -29.39 -23.01
C CYS A 432 12.72 -27.97 -22.61
N PHE A 433 12.30 -27.17 -23.58
CA PHE A 433 11.72 -25.85 -23.33
C PHE A 433 10.20 -25.98 -23.32
N SER A 434 9.53 -25.32 -22.39
CA SER A 434 8.07 -25.37 -22.26
C SER A 434 7.48 -23.98 -22.08
N VAL A 435 6.45 -23.64 -22.85
CA VAL A 435 5.67 -22.41 -22.71
C VAL A 435 4.26 -22.81 -22.31
N CYS A 436 3.87 -22.49 -21.07
CA CYS A 436 2.53 -22.77 -20.57
C CYS A 436 1.86 -21.45 -20.17
N TRP A 437 0.61 -21.22 -20.55
CA TRP A 437 -0.11 -19.97 -20.27
C TRP A 437 -1.56 -20.21 -19.87
N LYS A 438 -2.26 -19.17 -19.42
CA LYS A 438 -3.67 -19.31 -19.04
C LYS A 438 -4.53 -19.50 -20.30
N GLY A 439 -5.20 -20.64 -20.38
CA GLY A 439 -6.13 -20.97 -21.45
C GLY A 439 -7.51 -20.37 -21.23
#